data_AF-A0A7X9QG67-F1
#
_entry.id   AF-A0A7X9QG67-F1
#
_cell.length_a   1.000
_cell.length_b   1.000
_cell.length_c   1.000
_cell.angle_alpha   90.00
_cell.angle_beta   90.00
_cell.angle_gamma   90.00
#
_symmetry.space_group_name_H-M   'P 1'
#
loop_
_entity.id
_entity.type
_entity.pdbx_description
1 polymer ?
#
loop_
_entity_poly.entity_id
_entity_poly.type
_entity_poly.pdbx_seq_one_letter_code
_entity_poly.pdbx_strand_id
1 'polypeptide(L)'
;MAVVISLYISRIVVLLTSLFILKRNTKINYRKKDLAVFFLISLLLYVPLSNFYYLDYFFDLSLLYWLYSRSRQHYEILWVKIFIVLYSRGIYELTARFYSLNVISQIYPSVTKITGSDVIASPVLILVQCLLAVATNELFVRILKVDFAKFQKLSVYHNVLKIFRATSVLLLIYYGAQWLSYILFNFFGVISKNTELTIRQYISLIAMFTLIFFVVRLNQRVNEGLEEELLQKEEEEYNNLIAYTHQIESLYNDLRAFRHDYTNILASLQYSIDQGDLESIRESVTLN
;
A
#
# COMPACT_ATOMS: atom_id res chain seq x y z
N MET A 1 17.78 35.13 15.94
CA MET A 1 17.96 34.77 14.52
C MET A 1 18.37 33.30 14.33
N ALA A 2 19.43 32.82 15.01
CA ALA A 2 19.88 31.42 14.91
C ALA A 2 18.82 30.36 15.28
N VAL A 3 18.01 30.59 16.32
CA VAL A 3 16.94 29.67 16.75
C VAL A 3 15.85 29.53 15.68
N VAL A 4 15.46 30.63 15.03
CA VAL A 4 14.44 30.63 13.97
C VAL A 4 14.93 29.88 12.75
N ILE A 5 16.19 30.11 12.33
CA ILE A 5 16.82 29.37 11.23
C ILE A 5 16.86 27.87 11.54
N SER A 6 17.24 27.51 12.76
CA SER A 6 17.28 26.12 13.24
C SER A 6 15.90 25.42 13.15
N LEU A 7 14.81 26.12 13.50
CA LEU A 7 13.45 25.59 13.41
C LEU A 7 13.01 25.34 11.95
N TYR A 8 13.35 26.24 11.04
CA TYR A 8 13.03 26.03 9.62
C TYR A 8 13.85 24.90 9.00
N ILE A 9 15.13 24.79 9.35
CA ILE A 9 15.99 23.68 8.90
C ILE A 9 15.40 22.35 9.39
N SER A 10 15.06 22.25 10.67
CA SER A 10 14.50 21.03 11.22
C SER A 10 13.15 20.68 10.57
N ARG A 11 12.29 21.67 10.29
CA ARG A 11 11.05 21.47 9.54
C ARG A 11 11.30 20.90 8.14
N ILE A 12 12.27 21.45 7.40
CA ILE A 12 12.62 20.96 6.06
C ILE A 12 13.06 19.49 6.12
N VAL A 13 13.91 19.13 7.08
CA VAL A 13 14.38 17.75 7.27
C VAL A 13 13.20 16.80 7.50
N VAL A 14 12.25 17.19 8.36
CA VAL A 14 11.06 16.38 8.66
C VAL A 14 10.13 16.21 7.46
N LEU A 15 9.97 17.25 6.65
CA LEU A 15 9.18 17.16 5.41
C LEU A 15 9.90 16.32 4.35
N LEU A 16 11.23 16.41 4.27
CA LEU A 16 12.02 15.57 3.38
C LEU A 16 11.92 14.09 3.76
N THR A 17 11.91 13.76 5.06
CA THR A 17 11.77 12.37 5.49
C THR A 17 10.37 11.82 5.20
N SER A 18 9.31 12.57 5.48
CA SER A 18 7.95 12.13 5.12
C SER A 18 7.77 11.96 3.61
N LEU A 19 8.33 12.86 2.79
CA LEU A 19 8.35 12.72 1.34
C LEU A 19 9.20 11.54 0.86
N PHE A 20 10.35 11.30 1.49
CA PHE A 20 11.19 10.15 1.17
C PHE A 20 10.45 8.84 1.43
N ILE A 21 9.78 8.72 2.59
CA ILE A 21 8.97 7.56 2.95
C ILE A 21 7.79 7.40 1.96
N LEU A 22 7.09 8.49 1.66
CA LEU A 22 5.98 8.48 0.70
C LEU A 22 6.45 8.01 -0.69
N LYS A 23 7.57 8.54 -1.18
CA LYS A 23 8.19 8.15 -2.46
C LYS A 23 8.66 6.70 -2.42
N ARG A 24 9.25 6.25 -1.32
CA ARG A 24 9.74 4.88 -1.15
C ARG A 24 8.60 3.87 -1.21
N ASN A 25 7.48 4.18 -0.56
CA ASN A 25 6.33 3.30 -0.48
C ASN A 25 5.53 3.29 -1.78
N THR A 26 5.32 4.44 -2.41
CA THR A 26 4.48 4.55 -3.62
C THR A 26 5.25 4.40 -4.94
N LYS A 27 6.58 4.54 -4.91
CA LYS A 27 7.47 4.61 -6.08
C LYS A 27 7.13 5.74 -7.08
N ILE A 28 6.31 6.71 -6.66
CA ILE A 28 5.87 7.83 -7.50
C ILE A 28 6.96 8.90 -7.61
N ASN A 29 7.18 9.39 -8.83
CA ASN A 29 8.00 10.58 -9.08
C ASN A 29 7.12 11.84 -9.19
N TYR A 30 7.31 12.78 -8.26
CA TYR A 30 6.60 14.06 -8.24
C TYR A 30 7.25 15.09 -9.19
N ARG A 31 6.46 15.99 -9.77
CA ARG A 31 6.97 17.07 -10.61
C ARG A 31 7.70 18.10 -9.74
N LYS A 32 8.84 18.62 -10.22
CA LYS A 32 9.63 19.64 -9.50
C LYS A 32 8.81 20.89 -9.13
N LYS A 33 7.87 21.31 -9.99
CA LYS A 33 6.96 22.44 -9.74
C LYS A 33 6.04 22.19 -8.53
N ASP A 34 5.43 21.01 -8.46
CA ASP A 34 4.50 20.66 -7.38
C ASP A 34 5.25 20.50 -6.05
N LEU A 35 6.48 19.96 -6.08
CA LEU A 35 7.37 19.91 -4.91
C LEU A 35 7.77 21.31 -4.43
N ALA A 36 8.11 22.23 -5.34
CA ALA A 36 8.47 23.60 -4.98
C ALA A 36 7.29 24.32 -4.31
N VAL A 37 6.08 24.17 -4.86
CA VAL A 37 4.84 24.71 -4.27
C VAL A 37 4.58 24.10 -2.88
N PHE A 38 4.74 22.78 -2.73
CA PHE A 38 4.61 22.11 -1.45
C PHE A 38 5.55 22.71 -0.39
N PHE A 39 6.85 22.83 -0.69
CA PHE A 39 7.81 23.40 0.25
C PHE A 39 7.53 24.87 0.56
N LEU A 40 7.22 25.69 -0.45
CA LEU A 40 6.91 27.12 -0.27
C LEU A 40 5.72 27.32 0.66
N ILE A 41 4.60 26.63 0.39
CA ILE A 41 3.39 26.74 1.20
C ILE A 41 3.63 26.19 2.61
N SER A 42 4.33 25.06 2.73
CA SER A 42 4.63 24.45 4.03
C SER A 42 5.48 25.35 4.94
N LEU A 43 6.44 26.08 4.36
CA LEU A 43 7.32 26.98 5.12
C LEU A 43 6.64 28.30 5.47
N LEU A 44 5.87 28.87 4.53
CA LEU A 44 5.18 30.14 4.71
C LEU A 44 4.13 30.06 5.83
N LEU A 45 3.36 28.97 5.87
CA LEU A 45 2.28 28.79 6.82
C LEU A 45 2.70 28.10 8.12
N TYR A 46 3.96 27.65 8.24
CA TYR A 46 4.42 26.90 9.42
C TYR A 46 4.23 27.68 10.73
N VAL A 47 4.82 28.87 10.84
CA VAL A 47 4.78 29.70 12.07
C VAL A 47 3.36 30.16 12.45
N PRO A 48 2.53 30.70 11.54
CA PRO A 48 1.18 31.11 11.92
C PRO A 48 0.32 29.92 12.36
N LEU A 49 0.43 28.77 11.70
CA LEU A 49 -0.32 27.56 12.06
C LEU A 49 0.19 26.90 13.33
N SER A 50 1.51 26.93 13.60
CA SER A 50 2.05 26.40 14.85
C SER A 50 1.56 27.20 16.05
N ASN A 51 1.49 28.53 15.90
CA ASN A 51 0.99 29.43 16.94
C ASN A 51 -0.53 29.32 17.11
N PHE A 52 -1.27 29.01 16.04
CA PHE A 52 -2.70 28.80 16.07
C PHE A 52 -3.03 27.34 16.42
N TYR A 53 -2.97 27.01 17.71
CA TYR A 53 -3.35 25.69 18.23
C TYR A 53 -2.64 24.49 17.56
N TYR A 54 -1.40 24.67 17.07
CA TYR A 54 -0.62 23.59 16.47
C TYR A 54 -1.34 22.89 15.30
N LEU A 55 -2.09 23.67 14.51
CA LEU A 55 -2.77 23.17 13.31
C LEU A 55 -1.80 22.83 12.18
N ASP A 56 -0.51 23.17 12.31
CA ASP A 56 0.53 22.83 11.34
C ASP A 56 0.65 21.31 11.13
N TYR A 57 0.30 20.50 12.14
CA TYR A 57 0.23 19.03 12.03
C TYR A 57 -0.83 18.55 11.05
N PHE A 58 -2.06 19.06 11.15
CA PHE A 58 -3.13 18.68 10.22
C PHE A 58 -2.89 19.27 8.83
N PHE A 59 -2.31 20.47 8.78
CA PHE A 59 -1.97 21.12 7.52
C PHE A 59 -0.92 20.34 6.73
N ASP A 60 0.09 19.78 7.39
CA ASP A 60 1.06 18.88 6.74
C ASP A 60 0.38 17.66 6.11
N LEU A 61 -0.59 17.05 6.81
CA LEU A 61 -1.36 15.93 6.28
C LEU A 61 -2.20 16.35 5.06
N SER A 62 -2.83 17.52 5.11
CA SER A 62 -3.59 18.08 3.98
C SER A 62 -2.69 18.38 2.78
N LEU A 63 -1.51 18.95 2.99
CA LEU A 63 -0.53 19.22 1.92
C LEU A 63 0.03 17.94 1.30
N LEU A 64 0.37 16.95 2.13
CA LEU A 64 0.81 15.64 1.64
C LEU A 64 -0.30 14.96 0.85
N TYR A 65 -1.56 15.04 1.30
CA TYR A 65 -2.72 14.54 0.56
C TYR A 65 -2.90 15.27 -0.78
N TRP A 66 -2.77 16.60 -0.79
CA TRP A 66 -2.84 17.39 -2.01
C TRP A 66 -1.76 17.00 -3.02
N LEU A 67 -0.50 16.88 -2.58
CA LEU A 67 0.62 16.42 -3.40
C LEU A 67 0.37 14.98 -3.91
N TYR A 68 -0.14 14.12 -3.02
CA TYR A 68 -0.58 12.76 -3.30
C TYR A 68 -1.90 12.67 -4.07
N SER A 69 -2.58 13.76 -4.39
CA SER A 69 -3.74 13.72 -5.31
C SER A 69 -3.37 14.30 -6.68
N ARG A 70 -2.25 15.05 -6.75
CA ARG A 70 -1.84 15.79 -7.94
C ARG A 70 -0.90 15.05 -8.91
N SER A 71 -0.06 14.13 -8.41
CA SER A 71 0.66 13.16 -9.26
C SER A 71 -0.24 12.36 -10.22
N ARG A 72 0.36 11.78 -11.27
CA ARG A 72 -0.35 11.00 -12.30
C ARG A 72 -0.57 9.52 -11.96
N GLN A 73 0.08 8.99 -10.93
CA GLN A 73 0.13 7.54 -10.63
C GLN A 73 -0.53 7.21 -9.28
N HIS A 74 -1.64 7.86 -8.97
CA HIS A 74 -2.31 7.67 -7.68
C HIS A 74 -3.32 6.54 -7.71
N TYR A 75 -3.47 5.83 -6.58
CA TYR A 75 -4.58 4.91 -6.36
C TYR A 75 -5.91 5.65 -6.52
N GLU A 76 -6.90 5.07 -7.18
CA GLU A 76 -8.20 5.75 -7.38
C GLU A 76 -9.03 5.81 -6.09
N ILE A 77 -8.92 4.78 -5.26
CA ILE A 77 -9.76 4.61 -4.07
C ILE A 77 -9.31 5.52 -2.91
N LEU A 78 -10.24 6.36 -2.43
CA LEU A 78 -10.01 7.38 -1.42
C LEU A 78 -9.39 6.86 -0.12
N TRP A 79 -9.88 5.75 0.44
CA TRP A 79 -9.36 5.21 1.70
C TRP A 79 -7.91 4.72 1.60
N VAL A 80 -7.50 4.22 0.42
CA VAL A 80 -6.12 3.82 0.17
C VAL A 80 -5.22 5.07 0.07
N LYS A 81 -5.68 6.14 -0.59
CA LYS A 81 -4.97 7.43 -0.61
C LYS A 81 -4.75 7.97 0.80
N ILE A 82 -5.82 8.02 1.60
CA ILE A 82 -5.78 8.52 2.97
C ILE A 82 -4.83 7.68 3.81
N PHE A 83 -4.93 6.34 3.74
CA PHE A 83 -4.03 5.45 4.46
C PHE A 83 -2.56 5.73 4.14
N ILE A 84 -2.21 5.83 2.86
CA ILE A 84 -0.81 6.01 2.43
C ILE A 84 -0.25 7.34 2.92
N VAL A 85 -1.05 8.41 2.82
CA VAL A 85 -0.65 9.74 3.30
C VAL A 85 -0.47 9.71 4.81
N LEU A 86 -1.46 9.21 5.56
CA LEU A 86 -1.40 9.08 7.02
C LEU A 86 -0.26 8.17 7.46
N TYR A 87 0.00 7.07 6.77
CA TYR A 87 1.09 6.16 7.07
C TYR A 87 2.45 6.83 6.84
N SER A 88 2.62 7.55 5.73
CA SER A 88 3.90 8.20 5.40
C SER A 88 4.34 9.24 6.43
N ARG A 89 3.41 10.05 6.93
CA ARG A 89 3.66 10.98 8.03
C ARG A 89 3.66 10.27 9.39
N GLY A 90 2.78 9.27 9.55
CA GLY A 90 2.52 8.57 10.81
C GLY A 90 3.70 7.76 11.25
N ILE A 91 4.37 7.06 10.33
CA ILE A 91 5.54 6.27 10.69
C ILE A 91 6.68 7.16 11.20
N TYR A 92 6.88 8.36 10.61
CA TYR A 92 7.84 9.31 11.15
C TYR A 92 7.46 9.74 12.57
N GLU A 93 6.23 10.22 12.78
CA GLU A 93 5.82 10.75 14.09
C GLU A 93 5.76 9.68 15.18
N LEU A 94 5.22 8.51 14.86
CA LEU A 94 5.15 7.37 15.77
C LEU A 94 6.55 6.93 16.14
N THR A 95 7.45 6.79 15.17
CA THR A 95 8.83 6.39 15.43
C THR A 95 9.55 7.43 16.28
N ALA A 96 9.49 8.70 15.90
CA ALA A 96 10.14 9.79 16.62
C ALA A 96 9.66 9.86 18.08
N ARG A 97 8.35 9.77 18.32
CA ARG A 97 7.75 9.81 19.66
C ARG A 97 8.02 8.53 20.45
N PHE A 98 7.93 7.36 19.80
CA PHE A 98 8.21 6.09 20.44
C PHE A 98 9.64 6.05 20.97
N TYR A 99 10.64 6.35 20.13
CA TYR A 99 12.04 6.35 20.55
C TYR A 99 12.34 7.46 21.55
N SER A 100 11.84 8.68 21.35
CA SER A 100 12.12 9.78 22.31
C SER A 100 11.50 9.57 23.68
N LEU A 101 10.24 9.13 23.74
CA LEU A 101 9.50 9.04 25.00
C LEU A 101 9.63 7.69 25.70
N ASN A 102 9.93 6.59 24.98
CA ASN A 102 10.04 5.25 25.58
C ASN A 102 11.47 4.72 25.68
N VAL A 103 12.37 5.10 24.76
CA VAL A 103 13.74 4.55 24.73
C VAL A 103 14.74 5.56 25.29
N ILE A 104 14.82 6.75 24.70
CA ILE A 104 15.78 7.78 25.08
C ILE A 104 15.51 8.30 26.50
N SER A 105 14.24 8.45 26.88
CA SER A 105 13.84 8.87 28.23
C SER A 105 14.30 7.93 29.34
N GLN A 106 14.42 6.62 29.06
CA GLN A 106 14.90 5.64 30.03
C GLN A 106 16.42 5.61 30.11
N ILE A 107 17.10 5.74 28.98
CA ILE A 107 18.57 5.69 28.89
C ILE A 107 19.21 7.00 29.38
N TYR A 108 18.59 8.13 29.07
CA TYR A 108 19.11 9.45 29.42
C TYR A 108 17.99 10.38 29.97
N PRO A 109 17.53 10.15 31.22
CA PRO A 109 16.42 10.90 31.82
C PRO A 109 16.64 12.41 31.89
N SER A 110 17.91 12.84 31.96
CA SER A 110 18.30 14.25 32.05
C SER A 110 18.03 15.03 30.75
N VAL A 111 18.10 14.38 29.58
CA VAL A 111 17.76 15.00 28.28
C VAL A 111 16.25 15.17 28.18
N THR A 112 15.46 14.26 28.75
CA THR A 112 13.99 14.30 28.65
C THR A 112 13.31 15.09 29.76
N LYS A 113 13.92 15.22 30.94
CA LYS A 113 13.37 16.01 32.06
C LYS A 113 13.53 17.52 31.91
N ILE A 114 14.50 18.00 31.12
CA ILE A 114 14.81 19.43 31.02
C ILE A 114 13.73 20.22 30.27
N THR A 115 13.05 19.67 29.25
CA THR A 115 12.17 20.50 28.40
C THR A 115 11.09 19.67 27.68
N GLY A 116 9.83 19.77 28.14
CA GLY A 116 8.69 19.04 27.56
C GLY A 116 8.25 19.54 26.16
N SER A 117 8.84 20.63 25.69
CA SER A 117 8.70 21.19 24.34
C SER A 117 10.00 21.11 23.52
N ASP A 118 11.17 21.16 24.18
CA ASP A 118 12.44 21.46 23.50
C ASP A 118 13.36 20.24 23.27
N VAL A 119 12.96 19.03 23.69
CA VAL A 119 13.66 17.81 23.22
C VAL A 119 13.48 17.64 21.72
N ILE A 120 12.31 18.04 21.19
CA ILE A 120 12.08 18.17 19.75
C ILE A 120 12.91 19.34 19.18
N ALA A 121 13.35 20.30 19.98
CA ALA A 121 14.06 21.49 19.48
C ALA A 121 15.56 21.29 19.24
N SER A 122 16.20 20.23 19.77
CA SER A 122 17.60 19.98 19.41
C SER A 122 17.68 19.43 17.97
N PRO A 123 18.34 20.14 17.03
CA PRO A 123 18.37 19.71 15.63
C PRO A 123 19.01 18.34 15.45
N VAL A 124 19.96 18.01 16.32
CA VAL A 124 20.65 16.71 16.34
C VAL A 124 19.67 15.58 16.67
N LEU A 125 18.78 15.75 17.64
CA LEU A 125 17.82 14.71 18.01
C LEU A 125 16.76 14.52 16.92
N ILE A 126 16.33 15.59 16.24
CA ILE A 126 15.46 15.47 15.06
C ILE A 126 16.13 14.67 13.95
N LEU A 127 17.42 14.91 13.67
CA LEU A 127 18.16 14.12 12.68
C LEU A 127 18.20 12.64 13.04
N VAL A 128 18.48 12.32 14.31
CA VAL A 128 18.47 10.93 14.80
C VAL A 128 17.07 10.32 14.66
N GLN A 129 16.00 11.04 15.01
CA GLN A 129 14.62 10.57 14.84
C GLN A 129 14.27 10.33 13.37
N CYS A 130 14.71 11.21 12.48
CA CYS A 130 14.53 11.08 11.04
C CYS A 130 15.21 9.81 10.50
N LEU A 131 16.45 9.54 10.93
CA LEU A 131 17.18 8.32 10.57
C LEU A 131 16.47 7.07 11.11
N LEU A 132 16.02 7.10 12.36
CA LEU A 132 15.27 6.01 12.97
C LEU A 132 13.93 5.77 12.24
N ALA A 133 13.21 6.82 11.83
CA ALA A 133 11.98 6.71 11.06
C ALA A 133 12.19 6.06 9.68
N VAL A 134 13.30 6.40 9.01
CA VAL A 134 13.65 5.74 7.74
C VAL A 134 14.02 4.27 7.98
N ALA A 135 14.78 3.98 9.04
CA ALA A 135 15.13 2.63 9.42
C ALA A 135 13.90 1.78 9.76
N THR A 136 12.96 2.31 10.56
CA THR A 136 11.71 1.60 10.87
C THR A 136 10.88 1.37 9.62
N ASN A 137 10.74 2.34 8.71
CA ASN A 137 10.04 2.11 7.45
C ASN A 137 10.70 1.00 6.60
N GLU A 138 12.04 0.95 6.51
CA GLU A 138 12.73 -0.14 5.82
C GLU A 138 12.55 -1.49 6.51
N LEU A 139 12.53 -1.55 7.85
CA LEU A 139 12.21 -2.77 8.59
C LEU A 139 10.79 -3.24 8.24
N PHE A 140 9.82 -2.33 8.20
CA PHE A 140 8.44 -2.66 7.80
C PHE A 140 8.37 -3.20 6.37
N VAL A 141 9.02 -2.56 5.41
CA VAL A 141 9.01 -3.01 4.01
C VAL A 141 9.70 -4.37 3.86
N ARG A 142 10.87 -4.57 4.48
CA ARG A 142 11.68 -5.78 4.30
C ARG A 142 11.23 -6.95 5.15
N ILE A 143 11.03 -6.73 6.46
CA ILE A 143 10.70 -7.80 7.41
C ILE A 143 9.25 -8.20 7.27
N LEU A 144 8.33 -7.22 7.16
CA LEU A 144 6.91 -7.52 7.01
C LEU A 144 6.53 -7.80 5.55
N LYS A 145 7.49 -7.82 4.61
CA LYS A 145 7.31 -8.06 3.16
C LYS A 145 6.17 -7.24 2.55
N VAL A 146 6.02 -6.00 3.01
CA VAL A 146 4.94 -5.10 2.56
C VAL A 146 5.26 -4.59 1.18
N ASP A 147 4.48 -5.03 0.19
CA ASP A 147 4.56 -4.50 -1.17
C ASP A 147 3.35 -3.61 -1.47
N PHE A 148 3.57 -2.31 -1.39
CA PHE A 148 2.56 -1.30 -1.69
C PHE A 148 2.06 -1.35 -3.14
N ALA A 149 2.79 -1.98 -4.07
CA ALA A 149 2.30 -2.19 -5.43
C ALA A 149 1.14 -3.21 -5.45
N LYS A 150 1.21 -4.26 -4.60
CA LYS A 150 0.13 -5.25 -4.45
C LYS A 150 -1.16 -4.61 -3.93
N PHE A 151 -1.03 -3.59 -3.09
CA PHE A 151 -2.18 -2.86 -2.54
C PHE A 151 -3.01 -2.17 -3.64
N GLN A 152 -2.42 -1.84 -4.79
CA GLN A 152 -3.18 -1.28 -5.91
C GLN A 152 -4.14 -2.31 -6.47
N LYS A 153 -3.62 -3.48 -6.80
CA LYS A 153 -4.36 -4.55 -7.47
C LYS A 153 -5.51 -5.06 -6.59
N LEU A 154 -5.26 -5.28 -5.30
CA LEU A 154 -6.24 -5.86 -4.38
C LEU A 154 -7.13 -4.86 -3.65
N SER A 155 -6.96 -3.55 -3.88
CA SER A 155 -7.85 -2.55 -3.29
C SER A 155 -9.30 -2.64 -3.80
N VAL A 156 -9.57 -3.45 -4.83
CA VAL A 156 -10.92 -3.74 -5.32
C VAL A 156 -11.70 -4.62 -4.33
N TYR A 157 -11.02 -5.46 -3.54
CA TYR A 157 -11.68 -6.38 -2.61
C TYR A 157 -12.21 -5.65 -1.37
N HIS A 158 -13.50 -5.82 -1.10
CA HIS A 158 -14.20 -5.15 0.00
C HIS A 158 -13.58 -5.43 1.39
N ASN A 159 -13.08 -6.65 1.63
CA ASN A 159 -12.46 -7.02 2.90
C ASN A 159 -11.12 -6.31 3.13
N VAL A 160 -10.32 -6.12 2.08
CA VAL A 160 -9.05 -5.38 2.14
C VAL A 160 -9.33 -3.89 2.41
N LEU A 161 -10.35 -3.32 1.76
CA LEU A 161 -10.78 -1.94 1.99
C LEU A 161 -11.27 -1.67 3.42
N LYS A 162 -11.97 -2.63 4.05
CA LYS A 162 -12.36 -2.50 5.47
C LYS A 162 -11.14 -2.31 6.36
N ILE A 163 -10.05 -3.01 6.10
CA ILE A 163 -8.81 -2.92 6.90
C ILE A 163 -8.11 -1.59 6.63
N PHE A 164 -8.03 -1.12 5.37
CA PHE A 164 -7.53 0.22 5.05
C PHE A 164 -8.32 1.34 5.72
N ARG A 165 -9.66 1.20 5.79
CA ARG A 165 -10.51 2.15 6.50
C ARG A 165 -10.26 2.11 8.01
N ALA A 166 -10.24 0.92 8.61
CA ALA A 166 -10.02 0.75 10.05
C ALA A 166 -8.65 1.33 10.49
N THR A 167 -7.60 1.03 9.74
CA THR A 167 -6.25 1.57 9.99
C THR A 167 -6.19 3.09 9.88
N SER A 168 -6.77 3.65 8.82
CA SER A 168 -6.82 5.10 8.62
C SER A 168 -7.55 5.81 9.75
N VAL A 169 -8.69 5.27 10.18
CA VAL A 169 -9.48 5.82 11.30
C VAL A 169 -8.68 5.77 12.59
N LEU A 170 -8.00 4.66 12.88
CA LEU A 170 -7.16 4.55 14.09
C LEU A 170 -5.97 5.53 14.07
N LEU A 171 -5.34 5.74 12.91
CA LEU A 171 -4.30 6.76 12.76
C LEU A 171 -4.84 8.16 12.99
N LEU A 172 -6.03 8.48 12.47
CA LEU A 172 -6.69 9.77 12.71
C LEU A 172 -7.02 9.98 14.18
N ILE A 173 -7.52 8.94 14.86
CA ILE A 173 -7.77 8.97 16.31
C ILE A 173 -6.46 9.22 17.07
N TYR A 174 -5.37 8.54 16.68
CA TYR A 174 -4.05 8.77 17.26
C TYR A 174 -3.60 10.23 17.11
N TYR A 175 -3.68 10.78 15.89
CA TYR A 175 -3.32 12.17 15.63
C TYR A 175 -4.17 13.14 16.44
N GLY A 176 -5.49 12.92 16.47
CA GLY A 176 -6.42 13.72 17.26
C GLY A 176 -6.10 13.66 18.75
N ALA A 177 -5.79 12.48 19.30
CA ALA A 177 -5.45 12.30 20.70
C ALA A 177 -4.12 12.98 21.06
N GLN A 178 -3.12 12.92 20.18
CA GLN A 178 -1.84 13.62 20.37
C GLN A 178 -2.01 15.14 20.34
N TRP A 179 -2.79 15.64 19.38
CA TRP A 179 -3.11 17.07 19.27
C TRP A 179 -3.90 17.56 20.49
N LEU A 180 -4.94 16.82 20.89
CA LEU A 180 -5.76 17.13 22.06
C LEU A 180 -4.93 17.15 23.36
N SER A 181 -4.08 16.14 23.57
CA SER A 181 -3.18 16.09 24.72
C SER A 181 -2.29 17.33 24.80
N TYR A 182 -1.79 17.80 23.66
CA TYR A 182 -0.89 18.94 23.60
C TYR A 182 -1.62 20.27 23.87
N ILE A 183 -2.86 20.42 23.39
CA ILE A 183 -3.70 21.60 23.61
C ILE A 183 -4.18 21.70 25.06
N LEU A 184 -4.58 20.58 25.66
CA LEU A 184 -5.04 20.54 27.05
C LEU A 184 -3.94 20.99 28.03
N PHE A 185 -2.67 20.73 27.69
CA PHE A 185 -1.52 21.23 28.45
C PHE A 185 -1.20 22.70 28.12
N ASN A 186 -0.88 23.02 26.86
CA ASN A 186 -0.30 24.33 26.52
C ASN A 186 -1.31 25.48 26.49
N PHE A 187 -2.56 25.22 26.11
CA PHE A 187 -3.56 26.28 25.91
C PHE A 187 -4.54 26.36 27.08
N PHE A 188 -5.11 25.22 27.48
CA PHE A 188 -6.11 25.20 28.56
C PHE A 188 -5.49 25.05 29.95
N GLY A 189 -4.24 24.56 30.07
CA GLY A 189 -3.59 24.36 31.36
C GLY A 189 -4.28 23.35 32.29
N VAL A 190 -5.15 22.48 31.75
CA VAL A 190 -5.98 21.55 32.52
C VAL A 190 -5.16 20.37 33.06
N ILE A 191 -4.08 20.02 32.36
CA ILE A 191 -3.28 18.82 32.62
C ILE A 191 -1.86 19.24 33.02
N SER A 192 -1.27 18.56 34.01
CA SER A 192 0.13 18.78 34.38
C SER A 192 1.10 18.29 33.29
N LYS A 193 2.29 18.90 33.20
CA LYS A 193 3.35 18.47 32.26
C LYS A 193 3.69 16.99 32.38
N ASN A 194 3.75 16.45 33.60
CA ASN A 194 4.06 15.04 33.82
C ASN A 194 2.95 14.12 33.30
N THR A 195 1.70 14.52 33.50
CA THR A 195 0.53 13.78 33.01
C THR A 195 0.46 13.81 31.48
N GLU A 196 0.73 14.96 30.84
CA GLU A 196 0.76 15.08 29.37
C GLU A 196 1.84 14.17 28.74
N LEU A 197 3.06 14.19 29.28
CA LEU A 197 4.14 13.31 28.83
C LEU A 197 3.77 11.82 28.98
N THR A 198 3.14 11.47 30.10
CA THR A 198 2.72 10.09 30.39
C THR A 198 1.64 9.63 29.41
N ILE A 199 0.62 10.46 29.14
CA ILE A 199 -0.42 10.20 28.15
C ILE A 199 0.20 9.98 26.76
N ARG A 200 1.09 10.88 26.33
CA ARG A 200 1.73 10.79 25.00
C ARG A 200 2.63 9.58 24.88
N GLN A 201 3.34 9.21 25.95
CA GLN A 201 4.16 8.00 26.01
C GLN A 201 3.29 6.76 25.77
N TYR A 202 2.23 6.56 26.56
CA TYR A 202 1.35 5.40 26.41
C TYR A 202 0.62 5.37 25.06
N ILE A 203 0.09 6.50 24.60
CA ILE A 203 -0.57 6.58 23.29
C ILE A 203 0.43 6.22 22.17
N SER A 204 1.68 6.70 22.23
CA SER A 204 2.70 6.36 21.23
C SER A 204 3.07 4.87 21.24
N LEU A 205 3.15 4.27 22.43
CA LEU A 205 3.46 2.85 22.59
C LEU A 205 2.32 1.98 22.04
N ILE A 206 1.09 2.24 22.47
CA ILE A 206 -0.10 1.53 21.99
C ILE A 206 -0.23 1.68 20.48
N ALA A 207 -0.07 2.90 19.95
CA ALA A 207 -0.19 3.15 18.52
C ALA A 207 0.90 2.48 17.67
N MET A 208 2.11 2.33 18.18
CA MET A 208 3.18 1.59 17.48
C MET A 208 2.81 0.11 17.35
N PHE A 209 2.36 -0.53 18.43
CA PHE A 209 1.94 -1.93 18.39
C PHE A 209 0.71 -2.15 17.53
N THR A 210 -0.29 -1.26 17.59
CA THR A 210 -1.47 -1.37 16.72
C THR A 210 -1.08 -1.19 15.25
N LEU A 211 -0.20 -0.25 14.92
CA LEU A 211 0.29 -0.06 13.55
C LEU A 211 0.99 -1.33 13.04
N ILE A 212 1.86 -1.97 13.84
CA ILE A 212 2.51 -3.24 13.47
C ILE A 212 1.45 -4.32 13.21
N PHE A 213 0.52 -4.52 14.15
CA PHE A 213 -0.54 -5.52 14.04
C PHE A 213 -1.35 -5.33 12.74
N PHE A 214 -1.74 -4.09 12.44
CA PHE A 214 -2.52 -3.80 11.26
C PHE A 214 -1.75 -3.98 9.96
N VAL A 215 -0.48 -3.58 9.90
CA VAL A 215 0.35 -3.79 8.71
C VAL A 215 0.52 -5.28 8.44
N VAL A 216 0.74 -6.10 9.48
CA VAL A 216 0.80 -7.56 9.35
C VAL A 216 -0.51 -8.12 8.83
N ARG A 217 -1.65 -7.71 9.41
CA ARG A 217 -2.99 -8.16 8.97
C ARG A 217 -3.30 -7.75 7.53
N LEU A 218 -2.94 -6.53 7.14
CA LEU A 218 -3.05 -6.07 5.75
C LEU A 218 -2.23 -6.95 4.82
N ASN A 219 -0.98 -7.23 5.17
CA ASN A 219 -0.11 -8.04 4.32
C ASN A 219 -0.61 -9.49 4.18
N GLN A 220 -1.07 -10.11 5.27
CA GLN A 220 -1.67 -11.45 5.23
C GLN A 220 -2.87 -11.49 4.27
N ARG A 221 -3.82 -10.56 4.44
CA ARG A 221 -5.04 -10.51 3.63
C ARG A 221 -4.77 -10.22 2.16
N VAL A 222 -3.76 -9.42 1.87
CA VAL A 222 -3.33 -9.15 0.49
C VAL A 222 -2.67 -10.37 -0.13
N ASN A 223 -1.88 -11.14 0.63
CA ASN A 223 -1.29 -12.38 0.11
C ASN A 223 -2.33 -13.49 -0.06
N GLU A 224 -3.27 -13.65 0.88
CA GLU A 224 -4.41 -14.58 0.76
C GLU A 224 -5.19 -14.31 -0.53
N GLY A 225 -5.57 -13.06 -0.80
CA GLY A 225 -6.30 -12.73 -2.02
C GLY A 225 -5.49 -12.95 -3.31
N LEU A 226 -4.16 -12.78 -3.26
CA LEU A 226 -3.30 -13.11 -4.41
C LEU A 226 -3.22 -14.62 -4.66
N GLU A 227 -3.21 -15.41 -3.60
CA GLU A 227 -3.22 -16.87 -3.68
C GLU A 227 -4.55 -17.38 -4.24
N GLU A 228 -5.67 -16.80 -3.80
CA GLU A 228 -7.00 -17.09 -4.37
C GLU A 228 -7.09 -16.75 -5.87
N GLU A 229 -6.58 -15.58 -6.30
CA GLU A 229 -6.54 -15.21 -7.73
C GLU A 229 -5.67 -16.17 -8.56
N LEU A 230 -4.57 -16.67 -7.99
CA LEU A 230 -3.68 -17.62 -8.67
C LEU A 230 -4.38 -18.98 -8.83
N LEU A 231 -4.99 -19.50 -7.76
CA LEU A 231 -5.72 -20.77 -7.79
C LEU A 231 -6.87 -20.75 -8.80
N GLN A 232 -7.62 -19.64 -8.89
CA GLN A 232 -8.69 -19.50 -9.88
C GLN A 232 -8.16 -19.55 -11.32
N LYS A 233 -7.00 -18.96 -11.59
CA LYS A 233 -6.37 -19.03 -12.92
C LYS A 233 -5.87 -20.43 -13.25
N GLU A 234 -5.27 -21.12 -12.30
CA GLU A 234 -4.84 -22.51 -12.48
C GLU A 234 -6.03 -23.43 -12.78
N GLU A 235 -7.17 -23.23 -12.09
CA GLU A 235 -8.40 -23.98 -12.35
C GLU A 235 -8.98 -23.68 -13.75
N GLU A 236 -8.98 -22.42 -14.18
CA GLU A 236 -9.40 -22.03 -15.53
C GLU A 236 -8.51 -22.65 -16.61
N GLU A 237 -7.18 -22.60 -16.44
CA GLU A 237 -6.22 -23.23 -17.36
C GLU A 237 -6.41 -24.75 -17.43
N TYR A 238 -6.62 -25.40 -16.29
CA TYR A 238 -6.89 -26.84 -16.22
C TYR A 238 -8.19 -27.22 -16.96
N ASN A 239 -9.26 -26.46 -16.76
CA ASN A 239 -10.54 -26.68 -17.43
C ASN A 239 -10.43 -26.46 -18.96
N ASN A 240 -9.66 -25.46 -19.38
CA ASN A 240 -9.38 -25.25 -20.81
C ASN A 240 -8.61 -26.44 -21.40
N LEU A 241 -7.63 -27.00 -20.68
CA LEU A 241 -6.89 -28.19 -21.12
C LEU A 241 -7.79 -29.42 -21.29
N ILE A 242 -8.74 -29.62 -20.38
CA ILE A 242 -9.75 -30.69 -20.50
C ILE A 242 -10.59 -30.48 -21.76
N ALA A 243 -11.08 -29.26 -21.99
CA ALA A 243 -11.90 -28.94 -23.16
C ALA A 243 -11.13 -29.18 -24.47
N TYR A 244 -9.87 -28.77 -24.56
CA TYR A 244 -9.02 -29.05 -25.71
C TYR A 244 -8.77 -30.55 -25.93
N THR A 245 -8.57 -31.30 -24.86
CA THR A 245 -8.38 -32.75 -24.94
C THR A 245 -9.62 -33.43 -25.52
N HIS A 246 -10.81 -33.07 -25.04
CA HIS A 246 -12.07 -33.58 -25.59
C HIS A 246 -12.29 -33.18 -27.05
N GLN A 247 -11.89 -31.97 -27.46
CA GLN A 247 -11.94 -31.57 -28.87
C GLN A 247 -11.04 -32.43 -29.75
N ILE A 248 -9.82 -32.75 -29.28
CA ILE A 248 -8.90 -33.65 -30.00
C ILE A 248 -9.48 -35.06 -30.08
N GLU A 249 -10.07 -35.58 -29.00
CA GLU A 249 -10.72 -36.89 -29.00
C GLU A 249 -11.87 -36.95 -30.01
N SER A 250 -12.72 -35.92 -30.06
CA SER A 250 -13.79 -35.80 -31.06
C SER A 250 -13.22 -35.80 -32.47
N LEU A 251 -12.21 -34.97 -32.73
CA LEU A 251 -11.58 -34.88 -34.05
C LEU A 251 -10.96 -36.22 -34.48
N TYR A 252 -10.35 -36.97 -33.54
CA TYR A 252 -9.81 -38.30 -33.82
C TYR A 252 -10.91 -39.32 -34.13
N ASN A 253 -12.03 -39.27 -33.41
CA ASN A 253 -13.19 -40.11 -33.69
C ASN A 253 -13.78 -39.83 -35.08
N ASP A 254 -13.92 -38.55 -35.45
CA ASP A 254 -14.39 -38.14 -36.77
C ASP A 254 -13.42 -38.59 -37.87
N LEU A 255 -12.11 -38.44 -37.66
CA LEU A 255 -11.09 -38.92 -38.60
C LEU A 255 -11.13 -40.44 -38.76
N ARG A 256 -11.36 -41.18 -37.66
CA ARG A 256 -11.48 -42.63 -37.69
C ARG A 256 -12.73 -43.07 -38.46
N ALA A 257 -13.86 -42.41 -38.25
CA ALA A 257 -15.09 -42.63 -39.01
C ALA A 257 -14.84 -42.37 -40.51
N PHE A 258 -14.26 -41.23 -40.86
CA PHE A 258 -13.88 -40.91 -42.24
C PHE A 258 -12.97 -41.99 -42.86
N ARG A 259 -11.97 -42.48 -42.11
CA ARG A 259 -11.07 -43.54 -42.61
C ARG A 259 -11.80 -44.86 -42.85
N HIS A 260 -12.75 -45.20 -41.98
CA HIS A 260 -13.57 -46.39 -42.16
C HIS A 260 -14.44 -46.26 -43.42
N ASP A 261 -15.09 -45.11 -43.57
CA ASP A 261 -16.00 -44.85 -44.70
C ASP A 261 -15.26 -44.82 -46.04
N TYR A 262 -14.08 -44.19 -46.12
CA TYR A 262 -13.27 -44.21 -47.34
C TYR A 262 -12.76 -45.63 -47.68
N THR A 263 -12.43 -46.45 -46.66
CA THR A 263 -11.99 -47.83 -46.90
C THR A 263 -13.13 -48.66 -47.49
N ASN A 264 -14.36 -48.45 -47.00
CA ASN A 264 -15.55 -49.10 -47.54
C ASN A 264 -15.86 -48.64 -48.97
N ILE A 265 -15.71 -47.35 -49.27
CA ILE A 265 -15.86 -46.80 -50.63
C ILE A 265 -14.80 -47.38 -51.57
N LEU A 266 -13.54 -47.49 -51.15
CA LEU A 266 -12.50 -48.10 -51.98
C LEU A 266 -12.75 -49.59 -52.20
N ALA A 267 -13.16 -50.32 -51.16
CA ALA A 267 -13.49 -51.73 -51.28
C ALA A 267 -14.68 -51.96 -52.23
N SER A 268 -15.71 -51.10 -52.17
CA SER A 268 -16.85 -51.19 -53.09
C SER A 268 -16.44 -50.85 -54.53
N LEU A 269 -15.64 -49.79 -54.74
CA LEU A 269 -15.10 -49.43 -56.05
C LEU A 269 -14.28 -50.57 -56.67
N GLN A 270 -13.40 -51.19 -55.87
CA GLN A 270 -12.56 -52.29 -56.33
C GLN A 270 -13.41 -53.53 -56.67
N TYR A 271 -14.41 -53.84 -55.84
CA TYR A 271 -15.37 -54.92 -56.12
C TYR A 271 -16.16 -54.68 -57.42
N SER A 272 -16.62 -53.45 -57.67
CA SER A 272 -17.32 -53.11 -58.92
C SER A 272 -16.42 -53.18 -60.16
N ILE A 273 -15.14 -52.82 -60.04
CA ILE A 273 -14.16 -52.99 -61.12
C ILE A 273 -13.94 -54.47 -61.44
N ASP A 274 -13.80 -55.32 -60.42
CA ASP A 274 -13.57 -56.77 -60.60
C ASP A 274 -14.79 -57.48 -61.22
N GLN A 275 -16.00 -56.99 -60.97
CA GLN A 275 -17.26 -57.51 -61.55
C GLN A 275 -17.53 -57.01 -62.99
N GLY A 276 -16.76 -56.04 -63.49
CA GLY A 276 -16.96 -55.45 -64.83
C GLY A 276 -18.22 -54.59 -64.95
N ASP A 277 -18.83 -54.20 -63.83
CA ASP A 277 -20.10 -53.46 -63.78
C ASP A 277 -19.84 -51.95 -63.57
N LEU A 278 -19.66 -51.25 -64.67
CA LEU A 278 -19.37 -49.81 -64.72
C LEU A 278 -20.57 -48.93 -64.30
N GLU A 279 -21.82 -49.44 -64.29
CA GLU A 279 -22.98 -48.68 -63.83
C GLU A 279 -22.98 -48.49 -62.31
N SER A 280 -22.65 -49.54 -61.56
CA SER A 280 -22.55 -49.52 -60.08
C SER A 280 -21.47 -48.55 -59.56
N ILE A 281 -20.39 -48.34 -60.31
CA ILE A 281 -19.35 -47.33 -60.00
C ILE A 281 -19.90 -45.91 -60.11
N ARG A 282 -20.78 -45.67 -61.09
CA ARG A 282 -21.33 -44.34 -61.35
C ARG A 282 -22.31 -43.92 -60.26
N GLU A 283 -23.08 -44.85 -59.72
CA GLU A 283 -24.07 -44.61 -58.67
C GLU A 283 -23.42 -44.35 -57.30
N SER A 284 -22.36 -45.10 -56.96
CA SER A 284 -21.61 -44.96 -55.70
C SER A 284 -20.81 -43.65 -55.58
N VAL A 285 -20.36 -43.07 -56.70
CA VAL A 285 -19.64 -41.79 -56.73
C VAL A 285 -20.60 -40.58 -56.67
N THR A 286 -21.86 -40.74 -57.09
CA THR A 286 -22.85 -39.64 -57.14
C THR A 286 -23.65 -39.40 -55.85
N LEU A 287 -23.55 -40.29 -54.86
CA LEU A 287 -24.37 -40.26 -53.63
C LEU A 287 -23.67 -39.68 -52.39
N ASN A 288 -22.46 -39.12 -52.52
CA ASN A 288 -21.79 -38.34 -51.48
C ASN A 288 -21.85 -36.84 -51.77
#